data_AF-A0A4R4F8A9-F1
#
_entry.id   AF-A0A4R4F8A9-F1
#
_cell.length_a   1.000
_cell.length_b   1.000
_cell.length_c   1.000
_cell.angle_alpha   90.00
_cell.angle_beta   90.00
_cell.angle_gamma   90.00
#
_symmetry.space_group_name_H-M   'P 1'
#
loop_
_entity.id
_entity.type
_entity.pdbx_description
1 polymer ?
#
loop_
_entity_poly.entity_id
_entity_poly.type
_entity_poly.pdbx_seq_one_letter_code
_entity_poly.pdbx_strand_id
1 'polypeptide(L)'
;MYSTPNSNRYKVIDVASNELHTFRLYQTNCGATCDFGLLLQKEIDTPLGFRFVKEVWSMSSAYEAELLITPDRVQVFYEGAVVANLETNI
;
A
#
# COMPACT_ATOMS: atom_id res chain seq x y z
N MET A 1 -4.01 -0.79 18.40
CA MET A 1 -2.59 -1.19 18.30
C MET A 1 -2.49 -2.08 17.08
N TYR A 2 -2.11 -1.55 15.91
CA TYR A 2 -2.01 -2.35 14.69
C TYR A 2 -0.54 -2.51 14.32
N SER A 3 -0.18 -3.78 14.15
CA SER A 3 1.14 -4.30 13.82
C SER A 3 1.55 -3.82 12.43
N THR A 4 2.73 -3.22 12.30
CA THR A 4 3.39 -3.10 11.00
C THR A 4 3.59 -4.51 10.42
N PRO A 5 3.32 -4.74 9.12
CA PRO A 5 3.55 -6.05 8.52
C PRO A 5 4.98 -6.52 8.82
N ASN A 6 5.11 -7.72 9.38
CA ASN A 6 6.38 -8.34 9.79
C ASN A 6 7.42 -8.23 8.65
N SER A 7 8.56 -7.58 8.89
CA SER A 7 9.46 -7.09 7.82
C SER A 7 10.04 -8.17 6.92
N ASN A 8 10.00 -9.44 7.33
CA ASN A 8 10.48 -10.56 6.51
C ASN A 8 9.46 -11.06 5.49
N ARG A 9 8.19 -10.60 5.55
CA ARG A 9 7.12 -11.05 4.65
C ARG A 9 6.64 -9.99 3.67
N TYR A 10 7.12 -8.77 3.79
CA TYR A 10 6.65 -7.64 2.99
C TYR A 10 7.83 -6.74 2.66
N LYS A 11 8.01 -6.47 1.37
CA LYS A 11 8.98 -5.50 0.86
C LYS A 11 8.22 -4.27 0.41
N VAL A 12 8.55 -3.09 0.94
CA VAL A 12 8.02 -1.84 0.38
C VAL A 12 8.58 -1.68 -1.02
N ILE A 13 7.70 -1.52 -2.01
CA ILE A 13 8.09 -1.28 -3.41
C ILE A 13 7.84 0.16 -3.83
N ASP A 14 6.84 0.83 -3.26
CA ASP A 14 6.58 2.24 -3.52
C ASP A 14 5.89 2.92 -2.33
N VAL A 15 6.06 4.24 -2.22
CA VAL A 15 5.47 5.09 -1.18
C VAL A 15 5.02 6.41 -1.78
N ALA A 16 3.77 6.76 -1.55
CA ALA A 16 3.21 8.04 -1.96
C ALA A 16 2.51 8.71 -0.77
N SER A 17 2.76 9.99 -0.55
CA SER A 17 2.22 10.72 0.61
C SER A 17 1.60 12.05 0.20
N ASN A 18 0.56 12.45 0.92
CA ASN A 18 0.05 13.82 0.95
C ASN A 18 0.10 14.37 2.39
N GLU A 19 -0.49 15.54 2.64
CA GLU A 19 -0.44 16.21 3.94
C GLU A 19 -1.09 15.41 5.09
N LEU A 20 -1.99 14.48 4.79
CA LEU A 20 -2.82 13.76 5.78
C LEU A 20 -2.58 12.26 5.78
N HIS A 21 -2.13 11.70 4.67
CA HIS A 21 -2.13 10.27 4.41
C HIS A 21 -0.82 9.84 3.76
N THR A 22 -0.28 8.73 4.25
CA THR A 22 0.82 8.03 3.60
C THR A 22 0.31 6.70 3.08
N PHE A 23 0.52 6.44 1.79
CA PHE A 23 0.21 5.19 1.14
C PHE A 23 1.49 4.41 0.92
N ARG A 24 1.54 3.17 1.38
CA ARG A 24 2.68 2.28 1.20
C ARG A 24 2.24 1.06 0.42
N LEU A 25 2.89 0.82 -0.71
CA LEU A 25 2.71 -0.37 -1.51
C LEU A 25 3.77 -1.39 -1.15
N TYR A 26 3.30 -2.57 -0.78
CA TYR A 26 4.13 -3.70 -0.39
C TYR A 26 4.00 -4.81 -1.41
N GLN A 27 5.13 -5.40 -1.78
CA GLN A 27 5.18 -6.72 -2.36
C GLN A 27 5.22 -7.74 -1.22
N THR A 28 4.28 -8.68 -1.21
CA THR A 28 4.29 -9.81 -0.30
C THR A 28 5.38 -10.78 -0.71
N ASN A 29 6.17 -11.23 0.25
CA ASN A 29 7.21 -12.23 0.07
C ASN A 29 6.92 -13.36 1.04
N CYS A 30 6.22 -14.39 0.60
CA CYS A 30 5.93 -15.56 1.40
C CYS A 30 6.91 -16.73 1.15
N GLY A 31 8.05 -16.47 0.49
CA GLY A 31 9.12 -17.44 0.22
C GLY A 31 8.97 -18.16 -1.12
N ALA A 32 9.68 -19.28 -1.29
CA ALA A 32 9.78 -20.01 -2.57
C ALA A 32 8.52 -20.79 -2.98
N THR A 33 7.47 -20.79 -2.17
CA THR A 33 6.31 -21.71 -2.30
C THR A 33 4.99 -21.02 -2.62
N CYS A 34 5.00 -19.73 -2.93
CA CYS A 34 3.77 -18.96 -3.14
C CYS A 34 4.00 -17.82 -4.12
N ASP A 35 2.96 -17.48 -4.87
CA ASP A 35 2.98 -16.36 -5.80
C ASP A 35 3.12 -15.05 -5.03
N PHE A 36 3.95 -14.15 -5.56
CA PHE A 36 4.04 -12.78 -5.07
C PHE A 36 2.68 -12.10 -5.16
N GLY A 37 2.40 -11.20 -4.23
CA GLY A 37 1.22 -10.35 -4.26
C GLY A 37 1.57 -8.91 -3.94
N LEU A 38 0.62 -8.02 -4.17
CA LEU A 38 0.70 -6.61 -3.84
C LEU A 38 -0.32 -6.28 -2.75
N LEU A 39 0.07 -5.39 -1.85
CA LEU A 39 -0.77 -4.93 -0.76
C LEU A 39 -0.54 -3.43 -0.55
N LEU A 40 -1.60 -2.65 -0.64
CA LEU A 40 -1.59 -1.21 -0.41
C LEU A 40 -2.14 -0.90 0.97
N GLN A 41 -1.32 -0.23 1.78
CA GLN A 41 -1.73 0.27 3.10
C GLN A 41 -1.86 1.77 3.07
N LYS A 42 -2.92 2.27 3.72
CA LYS A 42 -3.08 3.66 4.11
C LYS A 42 -2.64 3.83 5.55
N GLU A 43 -1.84 4.86 5.78
CA GLU A 43 -1.30 5.23 7.07
C GLU A 43 -1.71 6.67 7.40
N ILE A 44 -2.20 6.88 8.62
CA ILE A 44 -2.62 8.19 9.13
C ILE A 44 -1.99 8.39 10.50
N ASP A 45 -1.18 9.42 10.62
CA ASP A 45 -0.64 9.87 11.90
C ASP A 45 -1.61 10.88 12.53
N THR A 46 -2.01 10.64 13.77
CA THR A 46 -2.88 11.56 14.50
C THR A 46 -2.07 12.55 15.34
N PRO A 47 -2.63 13.75 15.62
CA PRO A 47 -1.99 14.73 16.51
C PRO A 47 -1.71 14.22 17.93
N LEU A 48 -2.35 13.12 18.33
CA LEU A 48 -2.17 12.46 19.64
C LEU A 48 -1.05 11.40 19.63
N GLY A 49 -0.29 11.27 18.54
CA GLY A 49 0.82 10.33 18.42
C GLY A 49 0.42 8.89 18.08
N PHE A 50 -0.86 8.63 17.76
CA PHE A 50 -1.30 7.34 17.25
C PHE A 50 -1.16 7.27 15.74
N ARG A 51 -0.64 6.15 15.23
CA ARG A 51 -0.65 5.80 13.81
C ARG A 51 -1.74 4.77 13.54
N PHE A 52 -2.65 5.12 12.64
CA PHE A 52 -3.64 4.19 12.08
C PHE A 52 -3.10 3.63 10.79
N VAL A 53 -3.13 2.30 10.66
CA VAL A 53 -2.74 1.58 9.46
C VAL A 53 -3.92 0.73 9.02
N LYS A 54 -4.29 0.82 7.74
CA LYS A 54 -5.39 0.07 7.16
C LYS A 54 -4.97 -0.46 5.79
N GLU A 55 -5.19 -1.75 5.53
CA GLU A 55 -5.15 -2.29 4.18
C GLU A 55 -6.34 -1.74 3.39
N VAL A 56 -6.08 -1.10 2.26
CA VAL A 56 -7.11 -0.49 1.42
C VAL A 56 -7.27 -1.19 0.07
N TRP A 57 -6.28 -1.96 -0.35
CA TRP A 57 -6.33 -2.77 -1.55
C TRP A 57 -5.25 -3.86 -1.52
N SER A 58 -5.51 -4.98 -2.19
CA SER A 58 -4.54 -6.04 -2.40
C SER A 58 -4.82 -6.79 -3.71
N MET A 59 -3.77 -7.40 -4.26
CA MET A 59 -3.83 -8.18 -5.49
C MET A 59 -2.88 -9.39 -5.37
N SER A 60 -3.39 -10.57 -5.71
CA SER A 60 -2.58 -11.79 -5.76
C SER A 60 -1.91 -11.96 -7.13
N SER A 61 -0.83 -12.75 -7.19
CA SER A 61 -0.10 -13.05 -8.42
C SER A 61 0.43 -11.80 -9.14
N ALA A 62 0.96 -10.85 -8.37
CA ALA A 62 1.48 -9.57 -8.87
C ALA A 62 2.79 -9.23 -8.14
N TYR A 63 3.77 -8.68 -8.87
CA TYR A 63 5.13 -8.53 -8.35
C TYR A 63 5.72 -7.11 -8.48
N GLU A 64 5.17 -6.28 -9.34
CA GLU A 64 5.60 -4.88 -9.54
C GLU A 64 4.39 -3.98 -9.72
N ALA A 65 4.40 -2.79 -9.15
CA ALA A 65 3.39 -1.78 -9.38
C ALA A 65 3.89 -0.43 -8.86
N GLU A 66 3.27 0.63 -9.36
CA GLU A 66 3.59 2.01 -9.02
C GLU A 66 2.36 2.72 -8.46
N LEU A 67 2.60 3.67 -7.56
CA LEU A 67 1.58 4.54 -7.02
C LEU A 67 1.61 5.89 -7.72
N LEU A 68 0.44 6.35 -8.14
CA LEU A 68 0.22 7.76 -8.46
C LEU A 68 -0.73 8.35 -7.43
N ILE A 69 -0.29 9.41 -6.76
CA ILE A 69 -1.14 10.14 -5.80
C ILE A 69 -1.52 11.50 -6.37
N THR A 70 -2.81 11.80 -6.29
CA THR A 70 -3.39 13.13 -6.46
C THR A 70 -3.98 13.58 -5.13
N PRO A 71 -4.39 14.86 -4.97
CA PRO A 71 -5.00 15.32 -3.73
C PRO A 71 -6.20 14.47 -3.28
N ASP A 72 -7.01 14.01 -4.23
CA ASP A 72 -8.27 13.30 -4.01
C ASP A 72 -8.18 11.78 -4.18
N ARG A 73 -7.14 11.26 -4.83
CA ARG A 73 -7.06 9.83 -5.20
C ARG A 73 -5.67 9.25 -5.07
N VAL A 74 -5.63 7.94 -4.87
CA VAL A 74 -4.46 7.10 -5.09
C VAL A 74 -4.79 6.05 -6.14
N GLN A 75 -3.92 5.93 -7.13
CA GLN A 75 -4.04 4.95 -8.20
C GLN A 75 -2.89 3.96 -8.11
N VAL A 76 -3.19 2.68 -8.35
CA VAL A 76 -2.20 1.62 -8.47
C VAL A 76 -2.07 1.25 -9.95
N PHE A 77 -0.87 1.40 -10.48
CA PHE A 77 -0.51 1.02 -11.85
C PHE A 77 0.22 -0.31 -11.84
N TYR A 78 -0.30 -1.28 -12.58
CA TYR A 78 0.28 -2.62 -12.77
C TYR A 78 0.32 -2.91 -14.27
N GLU A 79 1.49 -3.27 -14.81
CA GLU A 79 1.68 -3.56 -16.24
C GLU A 79 1.11 -2.47 -17.19
N GLY A 80 1.24 -1.19 -16.79
CA GLY A 80 0.75 -0.05 -17.58
C GLY A 80 -0.76 0.20 -17.51
N ALA A 81 -1.50 -0.55 -16.69
CA ALA A 81 -2.93 -0.36 -16.47
C ALA A 81 -3.25 0.08 -15.04
N VAL A 82 -4.31 0.89 -14.88
CA VAL A 82 -4.83 1.22 -13.54
C VAL A 82 -5.64 0.04 -13.02
N VAL A 83 -5.16 -0.60 -11.96
CA VAL A 83 -5.81 -1.77 -11.32
C VAL A 83 -6.50 -1.42 -10.01
N ALA A 84 -6.20 -0.25 -9.44
CA ALA A 84 -6.93 0.32 -8.32
C ALA A 84 -7.04 1.84 -8.46
N ASN A 85 -8.18 2.40 -8.04
CA ASN A 85 -8.43 3.83 -8.01
C ASN A 85 -9.25 4.13 -6.75
N LEU A 86 -8.57 4.59 -5.70
CA LEU A 86 -9.14 4.76 -4.36
C LEU A 86 -9.17 6.24 -4.01
N GLU A 87 -10.20 6.68 -3.29
CA GLU A 87 -10.26 8.03 -2.77
C GLU A 87 -9.31 8.19 -1.57
N THR A 88 -8.65 9.34 -1.47
CA THR A 88 -7.74 9.62 -0.35
C THR A 88 -8.49 9.81 0.97
N ASN A 89 -9.78 10.17 0.94
CA ASN A 89 -10.59 10.51 2.12
C ASN A 89 -11.19 9.31 2.90
N ILE A 90 -10.91 8.06 2.50
CA ILE A 90 -11.53 6.84 3.11
C ILE A 90 -11.00 6.51 4.50
#